data_AF-A0A164MIA9-F1
#
_entry.id   AF-A0A164MIA9-F1
#
_cell.length_a   1.000
_cell.length_b   1.000
_cell.length_c   1.000
_cell.angle_alpha   90.00
_cell.angle_beta   90.00
_cell.angle_gamma   90.00
#
_symmetry.space_group_name_H-M   'P 1'
#
loop_
_entity.id
_entity.type
_entity.pdbx_description
1 polymer ?
#
loop_
_entity_poly.entity_id
_entity_poly.type
_entity_poly.pdbx_seq_one_letter_code
_entity_poly.pdbx_strand_id
1 'polypeptide(L)' 'RIALDILPRQATSVASERLFSSVKLTAADNRSRLGCELFEKIQILKSVWKKEVDDWAAINSEL' A
#
# COMPACT_ATOMS: atom_id res chain seq x y z
N ARG A 1 -25.46 -11.39 10.35
CA ARG A 1 -24.27 -11.81 9.57
C ARG A 1 -23.91 -10.81 8.47
N ILE A 2 -24.91 -10.26 7.75
CA ILE A 2 -24.78 -9.19 6.74
C ILE A 2 -23.96 -7.96 7.20
N ALA A 3 -24.11 -7.53 8.46
CA ALA A 3 -23.43 -6.34 8.98
C ALA A 3 -21.90 -6.46 8.98
N LEU A 4 -21.33 -7.66 9.21
CA LEU A 4 -19.87 -7.83 9.24
C LEU A 4 -19.24 -7.80 7.84
N ASP A 5 -20.01 -8.13 6.79
CA ASP A 5 -19.54 -8.09 5.40
C ASP A 5 -19.61 -6.68 4.79
N ILE A 6 -20.49 -5.82 5.30
CA ILE A 6 -20.71 -4.46 4.77
C ILE A 6 -19.76 -3.45 5.39
N LEU A 7 -19.42 -3.58 6.67
CA LEU A 7 -18.53 -2.66 7.39
C LEU A 7 -17.12 -2.50 6.78
N PRO A 8 -16.45 -3.56 6.27
CA PRO A 8 -15.13 -3.41 5.66
C PRO A 8 -15.17 -2.89 4.21
N ARG A 9 -16.35 -2.79 3.60
CA ARG A 9 -16.49 -2.22 2.27
C ARG A 9 -16.22 -0.73 2.34
N GLN A 10 -15.05 -0.32 1.86
CA GLN A 10 -14.73 1.10 1.78
C GLN A 10 -15.74 1.83 0.90
N ALA A 11 -16.39 2.85 1.47
CA ALA A 11 -17.38 3.66 0.75
C ALA A 11 -16.73 4.61 -0.26
N THR A 12 -15.41 4.81 -0.18
CA THR A 12 -14.68 5.83 -0.93
C THR A 12 -13.41 5.25 -1.57
N SER A 13 -12.97 5.87 -2.67
CA SER A 13 -11.74 5.50 -3.40
C SER A 13 -10.44 5.87 -2.67
N VAL A 14 -10.53 6.36 -1.42
CA VAL A 14 -9.42 6.95 -0.66
C VAL A 14 -8.29 5.95 -0.41
N ALA A 15 -8.60 4.66 -0.25
CA ALA A 15 -7.56 3.63 -0.13
C ALA A 15 -6.73 3.49 -1.41
N SER A 16 -7.36 3.53 -2.58
CA SER A 16 -6.67 3.49 -3.87
C SER A 16 -5.83 4.75 -4.06
N GLU A 17 -6.37 5.93 -3.73
CA GLU A 17 -5.65 7.21 -3.82
C GLU A 17 -4.41 7.26 -2.91
N ARG A 18 -4.51 6.76 -1.68
CA ARG A 18 -3.38 6.64 -0.75
C ARG A 18 -2.33 5.64 -1.25
N LEU A 19 -2.77 4.55 -1.88
CA LEU A 19 -1.87 3.59 -2.52
C LEU A 19 -1.10 4.27 -3.65
N PHE A 20 -1.78 4.94 -4.58
CA PHE A 20 -1.17 5.60 -5.73
C PHE A 20 -0.28 6.79 -5.33
N SER A 21 -0.64 7.57 -4.31
CA SER A 21 0.20 8.67 -3.82
C SER A 21 1.52 8.18 -3.22
N SER A 22 1.49 7.06 -2.48
CA SER A 22 2.68 6.45 -1.87
C SER A 22 3.63 5.80 -2.87
N VAL A 23 3.21 5.69 -4.13
CA VAL A 23 3.89 4.92 -5.17
C VAL A 23 4.50 5.82 -6.25
N LYS A 24 4.37 7.14 -6.11
CA LYS A 24 4.95 8.14 -7.01
C LYS A 24 6.42 7.88 -7.35
N LEU A 25 7.23 7.44 -6.39
CA LEU A 25 8.65 7.13 -6.61
C LEU A 25 8.88 5.86 -7.45
N THR A 26 8.03 4.85 -7.30
CA THR A 26 8.11 3.58 -8.05
C THR A 26 7.43 3.68 -9.43
N ALA A 27 6.41 4.54 -9.56
CA ALA A 27 5.66 4.73 -10.79
C ALA A 27 6.27 5.79 -11.74
N ALA A 28 6.89 6.85 -11.21
CA ALA A 28 7.35 7.98 -12.01
C ALA A 28 8.86 8.29 -11.89
N ASP A 29 9.44 8.16 -10.68
CA ASP A 29 10.77 8.72 -10.39
C ASP A 29 11.93 7.76 -10.75
N ASN A 30 11.82 6.50 -10.36
CA ASN A 30 12.76 5.48 -10.81
C ASN A 30 12.28 4.87 -12.13
N ARG A 31 13.03 5.12 -13.23
CA ARG A 31 12.83 4.60 -14.61
C ARG A 31 12.88 3.07 -14.75
N SER A 32 12.41 2.33 -13.76
CA SER A 32 12.18 0.92 -13.91
C SER A 32 10.89 0.80 -14.74
N ARG A 33 11.00 0.45 -16.03
CA ARG A 33 9.86 0.09 -16.90
C ARG A 33 9.17 -1.16 -16.37
N LEU A 34 8.68 -1.12 -15.13
CA LEU A 34 7.80 -2.13 -14.60
C LEU A 34 6.52 -2.03 -15.42
N GLY A 35 6.24 -3.05 -16.23
CA GLY A 35 4.93 -3.17 -16.84
C GLY A 35 3.83 -3.17 -15.77
N CYS A 36 2.62 -2.77 -16.15
CA CYS A 36 1.48 -2.67 -15.22
C CYS A 36 1.31 -3.93 -14.35
N GLU A 37 1.52 -5.12 -14.92
CA GLU A 37 1.40 -6.37 -14.17
C GLU A 37 2.41 -6.51 -13.02
N LEU A 38 3.67 -6.14 -13.25
CA LEU A 38 4.72 -6.26 -12.23
C LEU A 38 4.52 -5.20 -11.14
N PHE A 39 4.06 -4.02 -11.54
CA PHE A 39 3.70 -2.94 -10.64
C PHE A 39 2.55 -3.33 -9.70
N GLU A 40 1.47 -3.91 -10.23
CA GLU A 40 0.33 -4.39 -9.43
C GLU A 40 0.75 -5.47 -8.44
N LYS A 41 1.53 -6.47 -8.89
CA LYS A 41 2.05 -7.53 -8.03
C LYS A 41 2.86 -6.98 -6.86
N ILE A 42 3.70 -5.98 -7.11
CA ILE A 42 4.50 -5.34 -6.05
C ILE A 42 3.63 -4.54 -5.09
N GLN A 43 2.59 -3.84 -5.56
CA GLN A 43 1.69 -3.12 -4.67
C GLN A 43 0.86 -4.06 -3.78
N ILE A 44 0.42 -5.20 -4.33
CA ILE A 44 -0.25 -6.25 -3.55
C ILE A 44 0.71 -6.79 -2.49
N LEU A 45 1.94 -7.16 -2.90
CA LEU A 45 2.95 -7.68 -1.97
C LEU A 45 3.27 -6.69 -0.85
N LYS A 46 3.48 -5.41 -1.19
CA LYS A 46 3.69 -4.31 -0.24
C LYS A 46 2.52 -4.19 0.74
N SER A 47 1.27 -4.27 0.26
CA SER A 47 0.09 -4.15 1.11
C SER A 47 -0.08 -5.34 2.08
N VAL A 48 0.31 -6.55 1.66
CA VAL A 48 0.25 -7.74 2.52
C VAL A 48 1.33 -7.66 3.58
N TRP A 49 2.57 -7.38 3.18
CA TRP A 49 3.73 -7.35 4.07
C TRP A 49 3.77 -6.14 5.00
N LYS A 50 3.06 -5.05 4.68
CA LYS A 50 2.99 -3.87 5.57
C LYS A 50 2.49 -4.20 6.98
N LYS A 51 1.71 -5.28 7.15
CA LYS A 51 1.23 -5.71 8.48
C LYS A 51 2.32 -6.40 9.33
N GLU A 52 3.40 -6.87 8.68
CA GLU A 52 4.44 -7.70 9.28
C GLU A 52 5.80 -6.99 9.35
N VAL A 53 5.90 -5.77 8.81
CA VAL A 53 7.12 -4.95 8.86
C VAL A 53 7.05 -4.02 10.06
N ASP A 54 7.87 -4.30 11.06
CA ASP A 54 8.12 -3.39 12.18
C ASP A 54 8.85 -2.13 11.70
N ASP A 55 8.34 -0.97 12.12
CA ASP A 55 8.92 0.33 11.78
C ASP A 55 10.08 0.65 12.74
N TRP A 56 11.26 0.12 12.41
CA TRP A 56 12.49 0.35 13.19
C TRP A 56 12.89 1.83 13.26
N ALA A 57 12.45 2.66 12.32
CA ALA A 57 12.75 4.10 12.32
C ALA A 57 11.94 4.83 13.40
N ALA A 58 10.67 4.47 13.60
CA ALA A 58 9.85 4.94 14.70
C ALA A 58 10.40 4.48 16.05
N ILE A 59 10.79 3.19 16.15
CA ILE A 59 11.38 2.63 17.37
C ILE A 59 12.66 3.37 17.78
N ASN A 60 13.52 3.72 16.82
CA ASN A 60 14.77 4.43 17.10
C ASN A 60 14.60 5.93 17.39
N SER A 61 13.45 6.53 17.08
CA SER A 61 13.18 7.94 17.35
C SER A 61 12.57 8.18 18.73
N GLU A 62 12.10 7.13 19.40
CA GLU A 62 11.62 7.17 20.80
C GLU A 62 12.72 6.86 21.83
N LEU A 63 13.96 6.63 21.38
CA LEU A 63 15.18 6.55 22.20
C LEU A 63 15.90 7.90 22.26
#